data_AF-A0A2K1ELE5-F1
#
_entry.id   AF-A0A2K1ELE5-F1
#
_cell.length_a   1.000
_cell.length_b   1.000
_cell.length_c   1.000
_cell.angle_alpha   90.00
_cell.angle_beta   90.00
_cell.angle_gamma   90.00
#
_symmetry.space_group_name_H-M   'P 1'
#
loop_
_entity.id
_entity.type
_entity.pdbx_description
1 polymer ?
#
loop_
_entity_poly.entity_id
_entity_poly.type
_entity_poly.pdbx_seq_one_letter_code
_entity_poly.pdbx_strand_id
1 'polypeptide(L)'
;MKKWSSVTTSVAVISILLGTAPVAWAQQPAVAIAQNAQTSVNLDPTATKRLTDVLNTLAGKQTIEFTSADTAFDAWTVNGTLSGTATADFIQNYDSKKGIVQSTSIIYDAADLNKVMDNNLRSRVASFLKTFDRDGVFKTKAVWRVYSPNDEGELKNYWVLWGHDQSLYIDLDQGNKITASIMYSLKDVKAALTNKANRSLKTLGIPSSNPFEYVFRQHEGNDTVWNIRDDNELNNVLIGVKTGKVWAVKNELGMDWTGEKDFVKAFAKPKLSQTQALSAVKSKVQSLFGINIKGYTVKIKDNEYTFSQKGGVTVVGKINKKGAFYSLEAMPANGVRN
;
A
#
# COMPACT_ATOMS: atom_id res chain seq x y z
N MET A 1 20.53 37.16 -25.42
CA MET A 1 19.22 36.48 -25.36
C MET A 1 19.37 35.19 -24.54
N LYS A 2 18.98 35.21 -23.26
CA LYS A 2 19.07 34.06 -22.35
C LYS A 2 17.72 33.32 -22.37
N LYS A 3 17.72 32.07 -22.84
CA LYS A 3 16.55 31.19 -22.85
C LYS A 3 16.21 30.80 -21.41
N TRP A 4 14.98 31.12 -20.99
CA TRP A 4 14.39 30.60 -19.76
C TRP A 4 13.95 29.16 -20.02
N SER A 5 14.56 28.21 -19.32
CA SER A 5 14.05 26.85 -19.20
C SER A 5 12.89 26.85 -18.19
N SER A 6 11.69 26.55 -18.69
CA SER A 6 10.51 26.30 -17.86
C SER A 6 10.74 25.04 -17.02
N VAL A 7 10.75 25.18 -15.71
CA VAL A 7 10.71 24.04 -14.77
C VAL A 7 9.28 23.48 -14.79
N THR A 8 9.06 22.46 -15.60
CA THR A 8 7.84 21.65 -15.58
C THR A 8 7.82 20.89 -14.26
N THR A 9 7.05 21.38 -13.28
CA THR A 9 6.89 20.70 -11.99
C THR A 9 5.89 19.56 -12.20
N SER A 10 6.42 18.35 -12.42
CA SER A 10 5.63 17.12 -12.45
C SER A 10 5.03 16.92 -11.06
N VAL A 11 3.74 17.18 -10.90
CA VAL A 11 2.97 16.78 -9.71
C VAL A 11 2.83 15.27 -9.80
N ALA A 12 3.71 14.54 -9.11
CA ALA A 12 3.52 13.12 -8.86
C ALA A 12 2.24 12.98 -8.04
N VAL A 13 1.17 12.50 -8.67
CA VAL A 13 0.03 11.93 -7.97
C VAL A 13 0.56 10.64 -7.36
N ILE A 14 0.94 10.69 -6.09
CA ILE A 14 1.18 9.48 -5.31
C ILE A 14 -0.20 8.90 -5.06
N SER A 15 -0.64 8.05 -5.98
CA SER A 15 -1.69 7.09 -5.71
C SER A 15 -1.22 6.31 -4.49
N ILE A 16 -1.86 6.56 -3.35
CA ILE A 16 -1.65 5.75 -2.15
C ILE A 16 -2.03 4.35 -2.58
N LEU A 17 -1.05 3.49 -2.84
CA LEU A 17 -1.31 2.07 -3.00
C LEU A 17 -1.87 1.57 -1.68
N LEU A 18 -3.20 1.51 -1.66
CA LEU A 18 -3.94 0.48 -0.98
C LEU A 18 -3.53 -0.82 -1.66
N GLY A 19 -2.39 -1.37 -1.26
CA GLY A 19 -2.27 -2.82 -1.24
C GLY A 19 -3.45 -3.24 -0.38
N THR A 20 -4.50 -3.75 -1.01
CA THR A 20 -5.56 -4.46 -0.33
C THR A 20 -4.85 -5.36 0.66
N ALA A 21 -5.04 -5.12 1.96
CA ALA A 21 -4.77 -6.17 2.91
C ALA A 21 -5.45 -7.42 2.34
N PRO A 22 -4.81 -8.59 2.31
CA PRO A 22 -5.58 -9.80 2.24
C PRO A 22 -6.41 -9.82 3.53
N VAL A 23 -7.59 -9.20 3.49
CA VAL A 23 -8.68 -9.42 4.43
C VAL A 23 -9.16 -10.83 4.11
N ALA A 24 -8.40 -11.79 4.59
CA ALA A 24 -8.79 -13.15 4.83
C ALA A 24 -7.61 -13.83 5.54
N TRP A 25 -7.51 -13.59 6.84
CA TRP A 25 -7.45 -14.75 7.74
C TRP A 25 -8.79 -15.49 7.61
N ALA A 26 -9.09 -16.02 6.43
CA ALA A 26 -9.93 -17.19 6.35
C ALA A 26 -8.98 -18.29 6.80
N GLN A 27 -9.18 -18.78 8.02
CA GLN A 27 -9.26 -20.22 8.13
C GLN A 27 -10.21 -20.63 7.00
N GLN A 28 -9.65 -21.04 5.85
CA GLN A 28 -10.46 -21.80 4.92
C GLN A 28 -11.06 -22.90 5.80
N PRO A 29 -12.39 -23.05 5.89
CA PRO A 29 -12.89 -24.36 6.25
C PRO A 29 -12.18 -25.30 5.29
N ALA A 30 -11.55 -26.35 5.81
CA ALA A 30 -11.00 -27.40 4.97
C ALA A 30 -12.13 -27.84 4.04
N VAL A 31 -12.17 -27.27 2.84
CA VAL A 31 -13.02 -27.79 1.79
C VAL A 31 -12.37 -29.11 1.52
N ALA A 32 -13.06 -30.19 1.85
CA ALA A 32 -12.67 -31.51 1.44
C ALA A 32 -12.70 -31.50 -0.10
N ILE A 33 -11.60 -31.08 -0.71
CA ILE A 33 -11.33 -31.31 -2.12
C ILE A 33 -11.16 -32.82 -2.19
N ALA A 34 -12.09 -33.47 -2.87
CA ALA A 34 -11.98 -34.89 -3.16
C ALA A 34 -10.56 -35.16 -3.67
N GLN A 35 -9.85 -36.02 -2.94
CA GLN A 35 -8.48 -36.44 -3.23
C GLN A 35 -8.47 -37.17 -4.56
N ASN A 36 -8.23 -36.43 -5.64
CA ASN A 36 -7.49 -36.94 -6.79
C ASN A 36 -6.09 -36.32 -6.72
N ALA A 37 -5.39 -36.58 -5.62
CA ALA A 37 -3.99 -36.26 -5.48
C ALA A 37 -3.19 -37.27 -6.31
N GLN A 38 -2.95 -36.94 -7.56
CA GLN A 38 -2.01 -37.65 -8.40
C GLN A 38 -0.61 -37.23 -7.94
N THR A 39 0.12 -38.14 -7.28
CA THR A 39 1.45 -37.94 -6.65
C THR A 39 2.59 -37.70 -7.65
N SER A 40 2.28 -37.33 -8.88
CA SER A 40 3.22 -36.84 -9.88
C SER A 40 2.48 -35.89 -10.81
N VAL A 41 2.73 -34.59 -10.72
CA VAL A 41 2.18 -33.63 -11.66
C VAL A 41 2.85 -33.85 -13.01
N ASN A 42 2.08 -34.25 -14.02
CA ASN A 42 2.59 -34.43 -15.38
C ASN A 42 2.52 -33.10 -16.15
N LEU A 43 3.48 -32.21 -15.88
CA LEU A 43 3.67 -30.99 -16.65
C LEU A 43 4.46 -31.30 -17.92
N ASP A 44 4.20 -30.56 -19.01
CA ASP A 44 5.03 -30.70 -20.20
C ASP A 44 6.50 -30.31 -19.91
N PRO A 45 7.48 -30.89 -20.63
CA PRO A 45 8.90 -30.65 -20.34
C PRO A 45 9.32 -29.18 -20.47
N THR A 46 8.65 -28.41 -21.34
CA THR A 46 8.98 -27.00 -21.56
C THR A 46 8.48 -26.15 -20.41
N ALA A 47 7.23 -26.34 -19.96
CA ALA A 47 6.71 -25.68 -18.77
C ALA A 47 7.53 -26.05 -17.53
N THR A 48 7.82 -27.34 -17.33
CA THR A 48 8.64 -27.84 -16.21
C THR A 48 10.00 -27.13 -16.16
N LYS A 49 10.68 -27.02 -17.30
CA LYS A 49 11.96 -26.31 -17.40
C LYS A 49 11.82 -24.83 -17.03
N ARG A 50 10.82 -24.13 -17.58
CA ARG A 50 10.62 -22.69 -17.32
C ARG A 50 10.29 -22.40 -15.86
N LEU A 51 9.42 -23.20 -15.26
CA LEU A 51 9.07 -23.13 -13.84
C LEU A 51 10.31 -23.36 -12.96
N THR A 52 11.07 -24.40 -13.26
CA THR A 52 12.32 -24.77 -12.59
C THR A 52 13.39 -23.68 -12.71
N ASP A 53 13.58 -23.10 -13.89
CA ASP A 53 14.57 -22.05 -14.14
C ASP A 53 14.31 -20.81 -13.26
N VAL A 54 13.04 -20.41 -13.10
CA VAL A 54 12.66 -19.30 -12.22
C VAL A 54 12.91 -19.64 -10.75
N LEU A 55 12.51 -20.82 -10.28
CA LEU A 55 12.77 -21.26 -8.90
C LEU A 55 14.27 -21.28 -8.59
N ASN A 56 15.08 -21.83 -9.49
CA ASN A 56 16.54 -21.86 -9.34
C ASN A 56 17.17 -20.47 -9.34
N THR A 57 16.60 -19.51 -10.08
CA THR A 57 17.06 -18.11 -10.07
C THR A 57 16.77 -17.45 -8.72
N LEU A 58 15.65 -17.77 -8.09
CA LEU A 58 15.21 -17.12 -6.84
C LEU A 58 15.80 -17.76 -5.58
N ALA A 59 15.96 -19.09 -5.56
CA ALA A 59 16.36 -19.86 -4.38
C ALA A 59 17.72 -20.58 -4.53
N GLY A 60 18.39 -20.41 -5.68
CA GLY A 60 19.54 -21.24 -6.04
C GLY A 60 19.11 -22.66 -6.39
N LYS A 61 20.10 -23.55 -6.62
CA LYS A 61 19.82 -24.96 -6.90
C LYS A 61 19.25 -25.64 -5.66
N GLN A 62 17.97 -25.99 -5.72
CA GLN A 62 17.25 -26.75 -4.70
C GLN A 62 16.68 -28.03 -5.32
N THR A 63 16.29 -28.98 -4.48
CA THR A 63 15.42 -30.07 -4.91
C THR A 63 14.00 -29.53 -5.04
N ILE A 64 13.42 -29.65 -6.23
CA ILE A 64 12.07 -29.16 -6.55
C ILE A 64 11.14 -30.35 -6.73
N GLU A 65 10.02 -30.34 -6.02
CA GLU A 65 8.94 -31.30 -6.21
C GLU A 65 7.65 -30.54 -6.53
N PHE A 66 7.10 -30.76 -7.73
CA PHE A 66 5.77 -30.23 -8.10
C PHE A 66 4.69 -31.17 -7.54
N THR A 67 3.78 -30.62 -6.74
CA THR A 67 2.77 -31.40 -6.00
C THR A 67 1.37 -31.28 -6.57
N SER A 68 1.03 -30.15 -7.20
CA SER A 68 -0.22 -29.99 -7.95
C SER A 68 -0.09 -28.97 -9.07
N ALA A 69 -0.95 -29.10 -10.09
CA ALA A 69 -1.18 -28.06 -11.08
C ALA A 69 -2.65 -28.02 -11.45
N ASP A 70 -3.27 -26.84 -11.33
CA ASP A 70 -4.56 -26.58 -11.98
C ASP A 70 -4.28 -26.10 -13.41
N THR A 71 -4.62 -26.94 -14.39
CA THR A 71 -4.42 -26.70 -15.81
C THR A 71 -5.74 -26.58 -16.57
N ALA A 72 -6.86 -26.32 -15.87
CA ALA A 72 -8.18 -26.24 -16.49
C ALA A 72 -8.33 -25.06 -17.47
N PHE A 73 -7.46 -24.05 -17.35
CA PHE A 73 -7.47 -22.83 -18.15
C PHE A 73 -6.06 -22.52 -18.68
N ASP A 74 -5.93 -21.50 -19.53
CA ASP A 74 -4.61 -21.07 -20.05
C ASP A 74 -3.68 -20.57 -18.93
N ALA A 75 -4.24 -20.03 -17.84
CA ALA A 75 -3.52 -19.60 -16.66
C ALA A 75 -3.46 -20.74 -15.64
N TRP A 76 -2.31 -21.40 -15.56
CA TRP A 76 -2.08 -22.50 -14.63
C TRP A 76 -1.63 -21.98 -13.29
N THR A 77 -2.12 -22.59 -12.21
CA THR A 77 -1.55 -22.44 -10.87
C THR A 77 -0.86 -23.73 -10.50
N VAL A 78 0.47 -23.67 -10.36
CA VAL A 78 1.33 -24.81 -10.06
C VAL A 78 1.87 -24.65 -8.64
N ASN A 79 1.70 -25.68 -7.81
CA ASN A 79 2.20 -25.70 -6.45
C ASN A 79 3.27 -26.79 -6.30
N GLY A 80 4.13 -26.62 -5.31
CA GLY A 80 5.15 -27.60 -4.99
C GLY A 80 5.95 -27.24 -3.76
N THR A 81 7.01 -28.01 -3.53
CA THR A 81 7.93 -27.83 -2.42
C THR A 81 9.37 -27.72 -2.89
N LEU A 82 10.15 -26.88 -2.22
CA LEU A 82 11.61 -26.85 -2.30
C LEU A 82 12.20 -27.53 -1.06
N SER A 83 13.28 -28.28 -1.26
CA SER A 83 14.12 -28.80 -0.19
C SER A 83 15.61 -28.66 -0.52
N GLY A 84 16.44 -28.53 0.51
CA GLY A 84 17.87 -28.26 0.39
C GLY A 84 18.33 -27.29 1.48
N THR A 85 18.54 -26.01 1.12
CA THR A 85 18.95 -24.96 2.07
C THR A 85 17.91 -24.74 3.17
N ALA A 86 16.64 -24.72 2.79
CA ALA A 86 15.49 -24.62 3.66
C ALA A 86 14.32 -25.36 2.99
N THR A 87 13.35 -25.80 3.78
CA THR A 87 12.10 -26.33 3.22
C THR A 87 11.14 -25.18 2.98
N ALA A 88 10.47 -25.18 1.84
CA ALA A 88 9.49 -24.15 1.49
C ALA A 88 8.42 -24.70 0.58
N ASP A 89 7.22 -24.14 0.70
CA ASP A 89 6.19 -24.30 -0.31
C ASP A 89 6.40 -23.24 -1.39
N PHE A 90 5.98 -23.51 -2.62
CA PHE A 90 5.93 -22.50 -3.67
C PHE A 90 4.62 -22.55 -4.45
N ILE A 91 4.26 -21.40 -4.99
CA ILE A 91 3.13 -21.21 -5.90
C ILE A 91 3.65 -20.45 -7.12
N GLN A 92 3.40 -20.97 -8.32
CA GLN A 92 3.73 -20.33 -9.59
C GLN A 92 2.49 -20.19 -10.46
N ASN A 93 2.29 -19.01 -11.04
CA ASN A 93 1.28 -18.82 -12.08
C ASN A 93 1.96 -18.85 -13.44
N TYR A 94 1.46 -19.68 -14.35
CA TYR A 94 2.03 -19.90 -15.67
C TYR A 94 0.99 -19.66 -16.76
N ASP A 95 1.30 -18.77 -17.70
CA ASP A 95 0.49 -18.55 -18.89
C ASP A 95 0.92 -19.56 -19.94
N SER A 96 0.17 -20.65 -20.11
CA SER A 96 0.51 -21.73 -21.04
C SER A 96 0.46 -21.31 -22.50
N LYS A 97 -0.41 -20.34 -22.83
CA LYS A 97 -0.54 -19.79 -24.19
C LYS A 97 0.67 -18.96 -24.59
N LYS A 98 1.16 -18.10 -23.69
CA LYS A 98 2.40 -17.32 -23.91
C LYS A 98 3.66 -18.12 -23.55
N GLY A 99 3.48 -19.20 -22.80
CA GLY A 99 4.51 -20.01 -22.20
C GLY A 99 5.37 -19.28 -21.16
N ILE A 100 4.84 -18.30 -20.44
CA ILE A 100 5.64 -17.51 -19.48
C ILE A 100 5.21 -17.78 -18.04
N VAL A 101 6.18 -17.79 -17.12
CA VAL A 101 5.89 -17.74 -15.69
C VAL A 101 5.49 -16.30 -15.36
N GLN A 102 4.22 -16.09 -15.03
CA GLN A 102 3.67 -14.78 -14.70
C GLN A 102 4.09 -14.34 -13.31
N SER A 103 4.04 -15.24 -12.33
CA SER A 103 4.49 -14.98 -10.97
C SER A 103 4.98 -16.24 -10.25
N THR A 104 5.80 -16.05 -9.23
CA THR A 104 6.36 -17.08 -8.36
C THR A 104 6.42 -16.54 -6.94
N SER A 105 5.88 -17.29 -5.99
CA SER A 105 6.02 -17.04 -4.55
C SER A 105 6.63 -18.28 -3.91
N ILE A 106 7.71 -18.10 -3.15
CA ILE A 106 8.32 -19.16 -2.34
C ILE A 106 8.13 -18.79 -0.87
N ILE A 107 7.54 -19.69 -0.09
CA ILE A 107 7.01 -19.46 1.24
C ILE A 107 7.83 -20.27 2.24
N TYR A 108 8.70 -19.58 2.98
CA TYR A 108 9.56 -20.16 4.01
C TYR A 108 8.99 -19.94 5.40
N ASP A 109 9.31 -20.86 6.32
CA ASP A 109 9.13 -20.63 7.76
C ASP A 109 10.02 -19.48 8.24
N ALA A 110 9.53 -18.71 9.23
CA ALA A 110 10.29 -17.61 9.81
C ALA A 110 11.64 -18.04 10.43
N ALA A 111 11.73 -19.27 10.95
CA ALA A 111 12.95 -19.82 11.52
C ALA A 111 14.08 -19.99 10.49
N ASP A 112 13.72 -20.10 9.20
CA ASP A 112 14.67 -20.29 8.10
C ASP A 112 15.16 -18.97 7.48
N LEU A 113 14.73 -17.81 8.00
CA LEU A 113 15.12 -16.49 7.49
C LEU A 113 16.64 -16.35 7.36
N ASN A 114 17.41 -16.83 8.35
CA ASN A 114 18.88 -16.75 8.34
C ASN A 114 19.55 -17.66 7.30
N LYS A 115 18.86 -18.70 6.82
CA LYS A 115 19.34 -19.63 5.80
C LYS A 115 19.11 -19.08 4.40
N VAL A 116 18.00 -18.36 4.18
CA VAL A 116 17.53 -17.98 2.84
C VAL A 116 17.74 -16.51 2.48
N MET A 117 17.90 -15.63 3.48
CA MET A 117 18.17 -14.22 3.28
C MET A 117 19.61 -13.87 3.68
N ASP A 118 20.31 -13.15 2.80
CA ASP A 118 21.70 -12.78 3.02
C ASP A 118 21.86 -11.88 4.26
N ASN A 119 23.07 -11.90 4.83
CA ASN A 119 23.34 -11.22 6.10
C ASN A 119 23.22 -9.70 6.02
N ASN A 120 23.54 -9.09 4.88
CA ASN A 120 23.46 -7.64 4.71
C ASN A 120 21.98 -7.20 4.74
N LEU A 121 21.13 -7.90 3.99
CA LEU A 121 19.71 -7.60 3.96
C LEU A 121 19.04 -7.83 5.32
N ARG A 122 19.34 -8.93 6.00
CA ARG A 122 18.86 -9.18 7.37
C ARG A 122 19.29 -8.09 8.34
N SER A 123 20.55 -7.62 8.24
CA SER A 123 21.06 -6.53 9.09
C SER A 123 20.35 -5.21 8.84
N ARG A 124 19.99 -4.92 7.58
CA ARG A 124 19.19 -3.75 7.20
C ARG A 124 17.78 -3.82 7.79
N VAL A 125 17.12 -4.97 7.68
CA VAL A 125 15.79 -5.21 8.29
C VAL A 125 15.85 -5.03 9.81
N ALA A 126 16.83 -5.64 10.47
CA ALA A 126 17.00 -5.51 11.93
C ALA A 126 17.23 -4.05 12.35
N SER A 127 18.05 -3.31 11.59
CA SER A 127 18.31 -1.89 11.86
C SER A 127 17.07 -1.02 11.64
N PHE A 128 16.30 -1.30 10.60
CA PHE A 128 15.03 -0.65 10.35
C PHE A 128 14.04 -0.89 11.50
N LEU A 129 13.82 -2.15 11.90
CA LEU A 129 12.89 -2.52 12.97
C LEU A 129 13.26 -1.90 14.32
N LYS A 130 14.55 -1.71 14.64
CA LYS A 130 14.97 -0.97 15.85
C LYS A 130 14.42 0.46 15.92
N THR A 131 14.14 1.09 14.77
CA THR A 131 13.60 2.45 14.70
C THR A 131 12.08 2.48 14.49
N PHE A 132 11.58 1.56 13.66
CA PHE A 132 10.16 1.48 13.31
C PHE A 132 9.33 0.75 14.36
N ASP A 133 9.85 -0.31 14.98
CA ASP A 133 9.15 -1.13 15.96
C ASP A 133 9.90 -1.11 17.30
N ARG A 134 9.95 0.08 17.92
CA ARG A 134 10.69 0.30 19.17
C ARG A 134 10.17 -0.55 20.34
N ASP A 135 8.91 -0.94 20.27
CA ASP A 135 8.24 -1.73 21.31
C ASP A 135 8.42 -3.25 21.06
N GLY A 136 9.05 -3.63 19.94
CA GLY A 136 9.39 -5.02 19.64
C GLY A 136 8.18 -5.90 19.35
N VAL A 137 7.07 -5.32 18.85
CA VAL A 137 5.81 -5.99 18.56
C VAL A 137 5.91 -6.83 17.30
N PHE A 138 6.80 -6.47 16.37
CA PHE A 138 6.98 -7.16 15.10
C PHE A 138 7.54 -8.58 15.33
N LYS A 139 6.80 -9.59 14.86
CA LYS A 139 7.15 -11.01 14.94
C LYS A 139 6.89 -11.67 13.59
N THR A 140 7.96 -12.00 12.89
CA THR A 140 7.88 -12.76 11.64
C THR A 140 7.34 -14.17 11.93
N LYS A 141 6.35 -14.56 11.14
CA LYS A 141 5.68 -15.87 11.10
C LYS A 141 5.91 -16.60 9.79
N ALA A 142 6.04 -15.85 8.69
CA ALA A 142 6.42 -16.40 7.39
C ALA A 142 7.31 -15.42 6.64
N VAL A 143 8.13 -15.95 5.74
CA VAL A 143 9.03 -15.17 4.89
C VAL A 143 8.78 -15.59 3.45
N TRP A 144 8.35 -14.65 2.60
CA TRP A 144 8.08 -14.96 1.20
C TRP A 144 9.10 -14.29 0.30
N ARG A 145 9.59 -15.04 -0.68
CA ARG A 145 10.29 -14.53 -1.84
C ARG A 145 9.32 -14.44 -3.00
N VAL A 146 9.05 -13.25 -3.52
CA VAL A 146 8.07 -13.04 -4.59
C VAL A 146 8.73 -12.43 -5.83
N TYR A 147 8.39 -12.99 -6.98
CA TYR A 147 8.77 -12.51 -8.30
C TYR A 147 7.55 -12.52 -9.23
N SER A 148 7.11 -11.34 -9.66
CA SER A 148 5.93 -11.11 -10.50
C SER A 148 6.27 -10.05 -11.56
N PRO A 149 7.15 -10.34 -12.53
CA PRO A 149 7.69 -9.34 -13.46
C PRO A 149 6.63 -8.73 -14.39
N ASN A 150 5.57 -9.49 -14.65
CA ASN A 150 4.49 -9.11 -15.55
C ASN A 150 3.32 -8.44 -14.82
N ASP A 151 3.39 -8.29 -13.51
CA ASP A 151 2.38 -7.57 -12.75
C ASP A 151 2.38 -6.09 -13.12
N GLU A 152 1.19 -5.51 -13.18
CA GLU A 152 1.01 -4.06 -13.29
C GLU A 152 1.12 -3.38 -11.91
N GLY A 153 1.15 -4.16 -10.81
CA GLY A 153 1.42 -3.67 -9.47
C GLY A 153 2.84 -3.11 -9.27
N GLU A 154 3.03 -2.35 -8.18
CA GLU A 154 4.30 -1.62 -7.94
C GLU A 154 5.47 -2.51 -7.48
N LEU A 155 5.21 -3.69 -6.90
CA LEU A 155 6.25 -4.60 -6.41
C LEU A 155 6.37 -5.84 -7.30
N LYS A 156 7.46 -5.92 -8.05
CA LYS A 156 7.72 -7.03 -8.99
C LYS A 156 8.70 -8.06 -8.45
N ASN A 157 9.63 -7.64 -7.61
CA ASN A 157 10.72 -8.48 -7.15
C ASN A 157 11.07 -8.13 -5.71
N TYR A 158 10.60 -8.93 -4.76
CA TYR A 158 10.68 -8.54 -3.36
C TYR A 158 10.78 -9.72 -2.40
N TRP A 159 11.16 -9.39 -1.16
CA TRP A 159 10.87 -10.20 0.02
C TRP A 159 9.72 -9.59 0.80
N VAL A 160 8.92 -10.42 1.45
CA VAL A 160 7.98 -9.96 2.48
C VAL A 160 8.08 -10.82 3.74
N LEU A 161 8.15 -10.15 4.89
CA LEU A 161 8.08 -10.77 6.20
C LEU A 161 6.67 -10.54 6.75
N TRP A 162 5.92 -11.62 6.95
CA TRP A 162 4.57 -11.59 7.48
C TRP A 162 4.56 -11.84 8.98
N GLY A 163 3.79 -11.07 9.73
CA GLY A 163 3.36 -11.39 11.09
C GLY A 163 1.83 -11.51 11.15
N HIS A 164 1.25 -11.63 12.35
CA HIS A 164 -0.20 -11.75 12.51
C HIS A 164 -0.97 -10.54 11.93
N ASP A 165 -0.50 -9.34 12.28
CA ASP A 165 -1.10 -8.04 11.94
C ASP A 165 -0.06 -7.10 11.32
N GLN A 166 0.94 -7.67 10.65
CA GLN A 166 2.21 -7.02 10.39
C GLN A 166 2.76 -7.46 9.05
N SER A 167 3.34 -6.51 8.33
CA SER A 167 4.04 -6.80 7.08
C SER A 167 5.26 -5.92 6.94
N LEU A 168 6.32 -6.47 6.36
CA LEU A 168 7.51 -5.73 5.95
C LEU A 168 7.94 -6.22 4.58
N TYR A 169 7.82 -5.35 3.58
CA TYR A 169 8.23 -5.58 2.21
C TYR A 169 9.62 -5.00 1.98
N ILE A 170 10.40 -5.68 1.15
CA ILE A 170 11.72 -5.27 0.71
C ILE A 170 11.76 -5.33 -0.82
N ASP A 171 11.67 -4.18 -1.47
CA ASP A 171 11.73 -4.06 -2.92
C ASP A 171 13.18 -4.17 -3.42
N LEU A 172 13.50 -5.29 -4.06
CA LEU A 172 14.83 -5.60 -4.55
C LEU A 172 15.18 -4.80 -5.82
N ASP A 173 14.19 -4.39 -6.61
CA ASP A 173 14.40 -3.61 -7.83
C ASP A 173 14.62 -2.12 -7.49
N GLN A 174 14.14 -1.66 -6.33
CA GLN A 174 14.33 -0.29 -5.83
C GLN A 174 15.39 -0.17 -4.72
N GLY A 175 16.50 -0.90 -4.84
CA GLY A 175 17.64 -0.76 -3.92
C GLY A 175 17.33 -1.19 -2.49
N ASN A 176 16.52 -2.24 -2.33
CA ASN A 176 16.05 -2.79 -1.07
C ASN A 176 15.20 -1.80 -0.26
N LYS A 177 14.39 -0.97 -0.93
CA LYS A 177 13.45 -0.04 -0.27
C LYS A 177 12.53 -0.85 0.65
N ILE A 178 12.37 -0.38 1.89
CA ILE A 178 11.52 -1.05 2.88
C ILE A 178 10.20 -0.30 3.00
N THR A 179 9.11 -1.04 2.92
CA THR A 179 7.76 -0.59 3.28
C THR A 179 7.25 -1.50 4.39
N ALA A 180 6.69 -0.95 5.45
CA ALA A 180 6.24 -1.76 6.58
C ALA A 180 4.94 -1.25 7.18
N SER A 181 4.16 -2.17 7.74
CA SER A 181 2.93 -1.85 8.45
C SER A 181 2.75 -2.72 9.69
N ILE A 182 2.17 -2.14 10.74
CA ILE A 182 1.68 -2.85 11.92
C ILE A 182 0.27 -2.34 12.20
N MET A 183 -0.71 -3.23 12.23
CA MET A 183 -2.07 -2.92 12.64
C MET A 183 -2.22 -3.03 14.15
N TYR A 184 -2.97 -2.09 14.73
CA TYR A 184 -3.32 -2.05 16.14
C TYR A 184 -4.83 -1.90 16.28
N SER A 185 -5.41 -2.56 17.29
CA SER A 185 -6.76 -2.25 17.74
C SER A 185 -6.81 -0.85 18.35
N LEU A 186 -7.94 -0.16 18.22
CA LEU A 186 -8.13 1.18 18.78
C LEU A 186 -7.96 1.23 20.31
N LYS A 187 -8.20 0.12 21.01
CA LYS A 187 -8.04 0.03 22.47
C LYS A 187 -6.57 0.02 22.90
N ASP A 188 -5.67 -0.42 22.02
CA ASP A 188 -4.25 -0.58 22.30
C ASP A 188 -3.43 0.67 21.94
N VAL A 189 -4.07 1.67 21.31
CA VAL A 189 -3.46 2.96 20.99
C VAL A 189 -3.87 4.04 21.98
N LYS A 190 -3.01 5.05 22.16
CA LYS A 190 -3.28 6.19 23.05
C LYS A 190 -4.56 6.91 22.64
N ALA A 191 -5.51 7.09 23.57
CA ALA A 191 -6.77 7.79 23.32
C ALA A 191 -6.60 9.20 22.73
N ALA A 192 -5.49 9.89 23.03
CA ALA A 192 -5.18 11.19 22.43
C ALA A 192 -5.04 11.14 20.89
N LEU A 193 -4.53 10.03 20.35
CA LEU A 193 -4.37 9.82 18.91
C LEU A 193 -5.73 9.62 18.23
N THR A 194 -6.55 8.72 18.77
CA THR A 194 -7.90 8.42 18.24
C THR A 194 -8.83 9.63 18.37
N ASN A 195 -8.77 10.35 19.49
CA ASN A 195 -9.52 11.61 19.67
C ASN A 195 -9.09 12.69 18.68
N LYS A 196 -7.79 12.78 18.36
CA LYS A 196 -7.30 13.70 17.33
C LYS A 196 -7.86 13.32 15.96
N ALA A 197 -7.79 12.06 15.57
CA ALA A 197 -8.36 11.58 14.30
C ALA A 197 -9.88 11.88 14.19
N ASN A 198 -10.65 11.59 15.25
CA ASN A 198 -12.09 11.88 15.28
C ASN A 198 -12.41 13.37 15.12
N ARG A 199 -11.66 14.27 15.78
CA ARG A 199 -11.83 15.72 15.60
C ARG A 199 -11.44 16.17 14.19
N SER A 200 -10.38 15.58 13.63
CA SER A 200 -9.95 15.88 12.27
C SER A 200 -11.02 15.49 11.25
N LEU A 201 -11.61 14.29 11.36
CA LEU A 201 -12.70 13.85 10.49
C LEU A 201 -13.91 14.79 10.55
N LYS A 202 -14.33 15.16 11.77
CA LYS A 202 -15.43 16.11 11.99
C LYS A 202 -15.17 17.50 11.39
N THR A 203 -13.90 17.91 11.27
CA THR A 203 -13.52 19.22 10.72
C THR A 203 -13.89 19.36 9.24
N LEU A 204 -14.04 18.25 8.51
CA LEU A 204 -14.54 18.29 7.12
C LEU A 204 -15.98 18.79 7.04
N GLY A 205 -16.78 18.58 8.09
CA GLY A 205 -18.19 18.99 8.14
C GLY A 205 -19.11 18.10 7.30
N ILE A 206 -18.70 16.87 6.99
CA ILE A 206 -19.54 15.86 6.36
C ILE A 206 -20.46 15.25 7.43
N PRO A 207 -21.79 15.22 7.24
CA PRO A 207 -22.73 14.78 8.28
C PRO A 207 -22.59 13.31 8.69
N SER A 208 -22.24 12.45 7.73
CA SER A 208 -22.12 11.00 7.91
C SER A 208 -20.65 10.61 7.98
N SER A 209 -20.31 9.73 8.91
CA SER A 209 -18.98 9.11 9.04
C SER A 209 -19.15 7.74 9.68
N ASN A 210 -18.39 6.75 9.22
CA ASN A 210 -18.25 5.51 9.97
C ASN A 210 -17.29 5.74 11.15
N PRO A 211 -17.46 5.00 12.26
CA PRO A 211 -16.44 4.96 13.29
C PRO A 211 -15.14 4.37 12.71
N PHE A 212 -14.00 4.83 13.21
CA PHE A 212 -12.75 4.12 12.98
C PHE A 212 -12.78 2.76 13.67
N GLU A 213 -12.05 1.79 13.14
CA GLU A 213 -11.99 0.42 13.68
C GLU A 213 -10.57 0.00 14.07
N TYR A 214 -9.56 0.44 13.31
CA TYR A 214 -8.17 0.09 13.55
C TYR A 214 -7.21 1.23 13.19
N VAL A 215 -5.95 1.07 13.61
CA VAL A 215 -4.86 1.99 13.31
C VAL A 215 -3.69 1.22 12.73
N PHE A 216 -3.19 1.64 11.58
CA PHE A 216 -1.89 1.19 11.12
C PHE A 216 -0.79 2.16 11.52
N ARG A 217 0.34 1.65 11.98
CA ARG A 217 1.62 2.35 11.85
C ARG A 217 2.22 1.96 10.52
N GLN A 218 2.35 2.89 9.58
CA GLN A 218 2.83 2.62 8.22
C GLN A 218 4.13 3.37 7.97
N HIS A 219 5.05 2.72 7.29
CA HIS A 219 6.30 3.31 6.81
C HIS A 219 6.42 3.11 5.31
N GLU A 220 6.70 4.20 4.60
CA GLU A 220 6.99 4.17 3.17
C GLU A 220 8.03 5.25 2.83
N GLY A 221 9.15 4.84 2.21
CA GLY A 221 10.24 5.76 1.90
C GLY A 221 10.82 6.37 3.17
N ASN A 222 10.70 7.69 3.34
CA ASN A 222 11.13 8.38 4.56
C ASN A 222 9.96 8.73 5.50
N ASP A 223 8.74 8.36 5.10
CA ASP A 223 7.54 8.72 5.82
C ASP A 223 7.13 7.66 6.83
N THR A 224 6.60 8.08 7.98
CA THR A 224 6.03 7.14 8.95
C THR A 224 4.85 7.79 9.63
N VAL A 225 3.68 7.21 9.40
CA VAL A 225 2.40 7.77 9.84
C VAL A 225 1.58 6.75 10.61
N TRP A 226 0.81 7.25 11.56
CA TRP A 226 -0.40 6.59 12.03
C TRP A 226 -1.49 6.81 11.00
N ASN A 227 -2.12 5.73 10.56
CA ASN A 227 -3.21 5.73 9.62
C ASN A 227 -4.43 5.11 10.29
N ILE A 228 -5.32 5.97 10.77
CA ILE A 228 -6.53 5.58 11.48
C ILE A 228 -7.63 5.43 10.43
N ARG A 229 -8.27 4.25 10.33
CA ARG A 229 -9.25 3.95 9.26
C ARG A 229 -10.48 3.22 9.77
N ASP A 230 -11.55 3.27 8.98
CA ASP A 230 -12.68 2.34 9.08
C ASP A 230 -12.43 1.09 8.22
N ASP A 231 -13.24 0.05 8.42
CA ASP A 231 -13.07 -1.27 7.76
C ASP A 231 -13.28 -1.21 6.24
N ASN A 232 -14.12 -0.28 5.78
CA ASN A 232 -14.42 -0.08 4.36
C ASN A 232 -13.46 0.90 3.65
N GLU A 233 -12.44 1.41 4.36
CA GLU A 233 -11.47 2.40 3.87
C GLU A 233 -12.06 3.73 3.35
N LEU A 234 -13.32 4.01 3.67
CA LEU A 234 -14.04 5.22 3.29
C LEU A 234 -13.55 6.42 4.11
N ASN A 235 -13.15 6.19 5.36
CA ASN A 235 -12.64 7.22 6.25
C ASN A 235 -11.19 6.94 6.61
N ASN A 236 -10.33 7.94 6.47
CA ASN A 236 -8.98 7.85 7.03
C ASN A 236 -8.41 9.16 7.53
N VAL A 237 -7.50 9.06 8.50
CA VAL A 237 -6.68 10.17 8.97
C VAL A 237 -5.23 9.74 9.06
N LEU A 238 -4.34 10.50 8.44
CA LEU A 238 -2.90 10.33 8.53
C LEU A 238 -2.30 11.30 9.55
N ILE A 239 -1.55 10.78 10.51
CA ILE A 239 -0.88 11.55 11.56
C ILE A 239 0.59 11.14 11.62
N GLY A 240 1.52 12.10 11.55
CA GLY A 240 2.95 11.82 11.65
C GLY A 240 3.32 11.15 12.97
N VAL A 241 4.08 10.05 12.94
CA VAL A 241 4.40 9.28 14.15
C VAL A 241 5.27 10.09 15.11
N LYS A 242 6.22 10.89 14.60
CA LYS A 242 7.12 11.71 15.42
C LYS A 242 6.53 13.07 15.74
N THR A 243 5.91 13.72 14.76
CA THR A 243 5.39 15.09 14.88
C THR A 243 4.01 15.16 15.52
N GLY A 244 3.22 14.09 15.44
CA GLY A 244 1.82 14.09 15.87
C GLY A 244 0.93 15.05 15.06
N LYS A 245 1.42 15.59 13.94
CA LYS A 245 0.68 16.50 13.06
C LYS A 245 -0.24 15.69 12.15
N VAL A 246 -1.43 16.21 11.90
CA VAL A 246 -2.34 15.64 10.90
C VAL A 246 -1.81 16.05 9.53
N TRP A 247 -1.83 15.12 8.58
CA TRP A 247 -1.38 15.36 7.21
C TRP A 247 -2.43 15.04 6.17
N ALA A 248 -3.37 14.14 6.46
CA ALA A 248 -4.50 13.92 5.58
C ALA A 248 -5.74 13.53 6.38
N VAL A 249 -6.89 13.89 5.84
CA VAL A 249 -8.22 13.53 6.34
C VAL A 249 -9.12 13.26 5.13
N LYS A 250 -9.76 12.10 5.10
CA LYS A 250 -10.70 11.69 4.06
C LYS A 250 -11.98 11.17 4.69
N ASN A 251 -13.12 11.56 4.12
CA ASN A 251 -14.43 10.98 4.39
C ASN A 251 -15.18 10.79 3.05
N GLU A 252 -15.09 9.60 2.47
CA GLU A 252 -15.70 9.29 1.17
C GLU A 252 -17.23 9.23 1.22
N LEU A 253 -17.86 9.17 2.39
CA LEU A 253 -19.32 9.35 2.51
C LEU A 253 -19.76 10.78 2.16
N GLY A 254 -18.82 11.71 1.98
CA GLY A 254 -19.08 13.03 1.43
C GLY A 254 -19.21 13.06 -0.10
N MET A 255 -18.86 11.97 -0.80
CA MET A 255 -19.03 11.84 -2.25
C MET A 255 -20.52 11.71 -2.60
N ASP A 256 -20.95 12.43 -3.63
CA ASP A 256 -22.38 12.53 -4.02
C ASP A 256 -22.60 12.32 -5.53
N TRP A 257 -21.72 11.54 -6.17
CA TRP A 257 -21.87 11.08 -7.55
C TRP A 257 -21.85 9.56 -7.65
N THR A 258 -22.39 9.03 -8.76
CA THR A 258 -22.46 7.59 -9.02
C THR A 258 -21.82 7.26 -10.37
N GLY A 259 -20.62 6.68 -10.31
CA GLY A 259 -19.86 6.26 -11.49
C GLY A 259 -19.30 7.42 -12.33
N GLU A 260 -18.56 7.05 -13.37
CA GLU A 260 -17.75 7.98 -14.16
C GLU A 260 -18.58 8.99 -14.96
N LYS A 261 -19.70 8.54 -15.57
CA LYS A 261 -20.55 9.42 -16.38
C LYS A 261 -21.12 10.59 -15.58
N ASP A 262 -21.55 10.32 -14.35
CA ASP A 262 -22.06 11.34 -13.45
C ASP A 262 -20.94 12.24 -12.90
N PHE A 263 -19.77 11.67 -12.62
CA PHE A 263 -18.57 12.44 -12.24
C PHE A 263 -18.19 13.46 -13.32
N VAL A 264 -17.97 13.00 -14.56
CA VAL A 264 -17.58 13.85 -15.69
C VAL A 264 -18.63 14.95 -15.91
N LYS A 265 -19.92 14.60 -15.86
CA LYS A 265 -21.01 15.58 -16.00
C LYS A 265 -21.00 16.60 -14.85
N ALA A 266 -20.82 16.14 -13.62
CA ALA A 266 -20.81 17.00 -12.44
C ALA A 266 -19.66 18.01 -12.47
N PHE A 267 -18.46 17.59 -12.86
CA PHE A 267 -17.24 18.38 -12.76
C PHE A 267 -16.72 18.91 -14.10
N ALA A 268 -17.52 18.82 -15.16
CA ALA A 268 -17.25 19.46 -16.47
C ALA A 268 -16.95 20.97 -16.36
N LYS A 269 -17.40 21.61 -15.28
CA LYS A 269 -17.02 22.97 -14.88
C LYS A 269 -16.66 22.99 -13.39
N PRO A 270 -15.69 23.82 -12.97
CA PRO A 270 -15.37 24.00 -11.55
C PRO A 270 -16.59 24.38 -10.71
N LYS A 271 -16.80 23.70 -9.57
CA LYS A 271 -17.89 24.04 -8.63
C LYS A 271 -17.59 25.28 -7.81
N LEU A 272 -16.32 25.53 -7.54
CA LEU A 272 -15.81 26.71 -6.87
C LEU A 272 -14.80 27.41 -7.79
N SER A 273 -14.87 28.73 -7.85
CA SER A 273 -13.76 29.57 -8.32
C SER A 273 -12.56 29.49 -7.36
N GLN A 274 -11.39 29.96 -7.80
CA GLN A 274 -10.17 29.96 -6.97
C GLN A 274 -10.38 30.72 -5.64
N THR A 275 -11.00 31.90 -5.68
CA THR A 275 -11.27 32.73 -4.48
C THR A 275 -12.28 32.05 -3.55
N GLN A 276 -13.31 31.41 -4.09
CA GLN A 276 -14.27 30.64 -3.31
C GLN A 276 -13.62 29.43 -2.65
N ALA A 277 -12.76 28.70 -3.37
CA ALA A 277 -12.02 27.56 -2.85
C ALA A 277 -11.09 27.95 -1.68
N LEU A 278 -10.32 29.04 -1.84
CA LEU A 278 -9.47 29.57 -0.76
C LEU A 278 -10.31 29.92 0.48
N SER A 279 -11.44 30.58 0.29
CA SER A 279 -12.33 30.99 1.39
C SER A 279 -12.94 29.77 2.10
N ALA A 280 -13.41 28.78 1.35
CA ALA A 280 -14.06 27.58 1.86
C ALA A 280 -13.11 26.64 2.64
N VAL A 281 -11.83 26.61 2.25
CA VAL A 281 -10.85 25.70 2.83
C VAL A 281 -10.05 26.32 3.99
N LYS A 282 -9.97 27.66 4.07
CA LYS A 282 -9.08 28.40 4.99
C LYS A 282 -9.18 27.96 6.45
N SER A 283 -10.38 27.92 7.02
CA SER A 283 -10.57 27.54 8.41
C SER A 283 -10.23 26.07 8.66
N LYS A 284 -10.60 25.18 7.72
CA LYS A 284 -10.31 23.74 7.81
C LYS A 284 -8.82 23.46 7.76
N VAL A 285 -8.10 24.06 6.82
CA VAL A 285 -6.64 23.88 6.68
C VAL A 285 -5.88 24.45 7.87
N GLN A 286 -6.29 25.61 8.39
CA GLN A 286 -5.71 26.15 9.62
C GLN A 286 -5.95 25.22 10.81
N SER A 287 -7.16 24.64 10.94
CA SER A 287 -7.52 23.75 12.04
C SER A 287 -6.85 22.38 11.94
N LEU A 288 -6.75 21.80 10.74
CA LEU A 288 -6.20 20.47 10.51
C LEU A 288 -4.68 20.48 10.53
N PHE A 289 -4.08 21.42 9.79
CA PHE A 289 -2.67 21.38 9.45
C PHE A 289 -1.87 22.53 10.09
N GLY A 290 -2.54 23.51 10.72
CA GLY A 290 -1.89 24.71 11.25
C GLY A 290 -1.37 25.64 10.16
N ILE A 291 -1.82 25.49 8.91
CA ILE A 291 -1.31 26.22 7.75
C ILE A 291 -2.19 27.43 7.46
N ASN A 292 -1.56 28.60 7.32
CA ASN A 292 -2.22 29.79 6.81
C ASN A 292 -2.08 29.83 5.28
N ILE A 293 -3.19 29.63 4.57
CA ILE A 293 -3.22 29.61 3.10
C ILE A 293 -3.34 31.00 2.46
N LYS A 294 -3.16 32.10 3.22
CA LYS A 294 -3.16 33.44 2.65
C LYS A 294 -2.03 33.58 1.62
N GLY A 295 -2.37 33.98 0.39
CA GLY A 295 -1.40 34.15 -0.70
C GLY A 295 -1.12 32.88 -1.51
N TYR A 296 -1.82 31.78 -1.22
CA TYR A 296 -1.74 30.57 -2.03
C TYR A 296 -2.46 30.77 -3.36
N THR A 297 -1.94 30.15 -4.42
CA THR A 297 -2.62 30.00 -5.71
C THR A 297 -3.40 28.69 -5.73
N VAL A 298 -4.42 28.60 -6.59
CA VAL A 298 -5.27 27.41 -6.71
C VAL A 298 -5.25 26.89 -8.14
N LYS A 299 -4.81 25.64 -8.32
CA LYS A 299 -5.00 24.86 -9.54
C LYS A 299 -6.23 23.98 -9.36
N ILE A 300 -7.09 23.92 -10.37
CA ILE A 300 -8.34 23.16 -10.34
C ILE A 300 -8.29 22.12 -11.45
N LYS A 301 -8.60 20.87 -11.12
CA LYS A 301 -8.77 19.76 -12.08
C LYS A 301 -9.96 18.92 -11.62
N ASP A 302 -11.04 18.95 -12.38
CA ASP A 302 -12.29 18.25 -12.06
C ASP A 302 -12.80 18.61 -10.65
N ASN A 303 -12.80 17.65 -9.72
CA ASN A 303 -13.19 17.85 -8.34
C ASN A 303 -12.00 18.13 -7.38
N GLU A 304 -10.78 18.17 -7.90
CA GLU A 304 -9.55 18.36 -7.15
C GLU A 304 -9.05 19.81 -7.22
N TYR A 305 -8.67 20.33 -6.05
CA TYR A 305 -8.21 21.70 -5.84
C TYR A 305 -6.84 21.65 -5.16
N THR A 306 -5.80 22.09 -5.86
CA THR A 306 -4.42 22.16 -5.36
C THR A 306 -4.08 23.59 -4.97
N PHE A 307 -3.83 23.81 -3.68
CA PHE A 307 -3.40 25.08 -3.11
C PHE A 307 -1.89 25.07 -2.92
N SER A 308 -1.18 26.04 -3.49
CA SER A 308 0.29 26.08 -3.41
C SER A 308 0.85 27.48 -3.24
N GLN A 309 2.03 27.56 -2.62
CA GLN A 309 2.85 28.76 -2.54
C GLN A 309 4.33 28.34 -2.69
N LYS A 310 5.15 29.17 -3.33
CA LYS A 310 6.57 28.88 -3.54
C LYS A 310 7.27 28.58 -2.20
N GLY A 311 7.88 27.39 -2.10
CA GLY A 311 8.58 26.92 -0.90
C GLY A 311 7.68 26.55 0.29
N GLY A 312 6.37 26.63 0.13
CA GLY A 312 5.38 26.26 1.15
C GLY A 312 4.94 24.81 1.07
N VAL A 313 4.09 24.41 2.02
CA VAL A 313 3.36 23.14 2.00
C VAL A 313 2.30 23.22 0.90
N THR A 314 2.17 22.19 0.08
CA THR A 314 1.06 22.09 -0.87
C THR A 314 -0.13 21.46 -0.16
N VAL A 315 -1.34 21.99 -0.37
CA VAL A 315 -2.57 21.36 0.12
C VAL A 315 -3.40 20.90 -1.07
N VAL A 316 -3.87 19.66 -1.04
CA VAL A 316 -4.78 19.11 -2.05
C VAL A 316 -6.12 18.83 -1.38
N GLY A 317 -7.20 19.28 -1.99
CA GLY A 317 -8.56 19.02 -1.51
C GLY A 317 -9.45 18.48 -2.60
N LYS A 318 -10.33 17.55 -2.25
CA LYS A 318 -11.37 17.03 -3.16
C LYS A 318 -12.73 17.45 -2.66
N ILE A 319 -13.59 17.90 -3.59
CA ILE A 319 -14.93 18.39 -3.29
C ILE A 319 -16.02 17.50 -3.88
N ASN A 320 -17.21 17.57 -3.30
CA ASN A 320 -18.42 16.97 -3.84
C ASN A 320 -19.17 17.92 -4.79
N LYS A 321 -20.30 17.51 -5.35
CA LYS A 321 -21.10 18.33 -6.29
C LYS A 321 -21.57 19.64 -5.68
N LYS A 322 -21.70 19.71 -4.35
CA LYS A 322 -22.08 20.91 -3.58
C LYS A 322 -20.89 21.82 -3.25
N GLY A 323 -19.67 21.47 -3.62
CA GLY A 323 -18.47 22.25 -3.30
C GLY A 323 -17.93 22.05 -1.88
N ALA A 324 -18.43 21.06 -1.13
CA ALA A 324 -17.90 20.74 0.19
C ALA A 324 -16.69 19.81 0.08
N PHE A 325 -15.62 20.12 0.83
CA PHE A 325 -14.42 19.29 0.88
C PHE A 325 -14.68 18.01 1.67
N TYR A 326 -14.57 16.86 1.02
CA TYR A 326 -14.66 15.54 1.64
C TYR A 326 -13.27 14.91 1.85
N SER A 327 -12.22 15.50 1.28
CA SER A 327 -10.83 15.10 1.50
C SER A 327 -9.92 16.33 1.52
N LEU A 328 -8.95 16.34 2.43
CA LEU A 328 -7.88 17.33 2.50
C LEU A 328 -6.56 16.64 2.86
N GLU A 329 -5.51 16.96 2.13
CA GLU A 329 -4.15 16.47 2.37
C GLU A 329 -3.14 17.62 2.29
N ALA A 330 -2.18 17.64 3.20
CA ALA A 330 -1.03 18.53 3.21
C ALA A 330 0.23 17.73 2.83
N MET A 331 0.94 18.21 1.81
CA MET A 331 2.16 17.62 1.28
C MET A 331 3.34 18.55 1.60
N PRO A 332 4.23 18.17 2.53
CA PRO A 332 5.40 18.98 2.86
C PRO A 332 6.37 19.02 1.67
N ALA A 333 7.12 20.12 1.54
CA ALA A 333 8.02 20.33 0.40
C ALA A 333 9.13 19.25 0.27
N ASN A 334 9.52 18.63 1.39
CA ASN A 334 10.48 17.53 1.42
C ASN A 334 9.83 16.13 1.30
N GLY A 335 8.50 16.05 1.19
CA GLY A 335 7.75 14.79 1.08
C GLY A 335 7.65 13.95 2.35
N VAL A 336 8.13 14.41 3.51
CA VAL A 336 8.16 13.63 4.76
C VAL A 336 7.10 14.10 5.76
N ARG A 337 6.15 13.24 6.11
CA ARG A 337 5.03 13.51 7.04
C ARG A 337 5.27 12.98 8.46
N ASN A 338 6.45 12.43 8.77
CA ASN A 338 6.78 11.82 10.07
C ASN A 338 6.91 12.83 11.20
#